data_AF-A0A979ELH8-F1
#
_entry.id   AF-A0A979ELH8-F1
#
_cell.length_a   1.000
_cell.length_b   1.000
_cell.length_c   1.000
_cell.angle_alpha   90.00
_cell.angle_beta   90.00
_cell.angle_gamma   90.00
#
_symmetry.space_group_name_H-M   'P 1'
#
loop_
_entity.id
_entity.type
_entity.pdbx_description
1 polymer ?
#
loop_
_entity_poly.entity_id
_entity_poly.type
_entity_poly.pdbx_seq_one_letter_code
_entity_poly.pdbx_strand_id
1 'polypeptide(L)'
;MTKVDEICPLVKDDLRKVYTSKKITGKMQECSDLLGIPLSNIFPVKNYQEEVDTNDDMDVLILRALDQIVNLTNDALEDQKPSEKSE
;
A
#
# COMPACT_ATOMS: atom_id res chain seq x y z
N MET A 1 -3.36 -4.24 -0.80
CA MET A 1 -4.07 -5.26 0.00
C MET A 1 -4.93 -4.53 1.02
N THR A 2 -6.24 -4.81 1.09
CA THR A 2 -7.19 -4.03 1.91
C THR A 2 -7.74 -4.85 3.09
N LYS A 3 -8.49 -4.20 4.00
CA LYS A 3 -9.20 -4.82 5.14
C LYS A 3 -8.27 -5.61 6.08
N VAL A 4 -7.09 -5.06 6.37
CA VAL A 4 -6.04 -5.74 7.15
C VAL A 4 -6.41 -6.02 8.59
N ASP A 5 -7.31 -5.22 9.15
CA ASP A 5 -7.90 -5.38 10.47
C ASP A 5 -8.84 -6.60 10.55
N GLU A 6 -9.53 -6.93 9.46
CA GLU A 6 -10.35 -8.16 9.39
C GLU A 6 -9.47 -9.43 9.28
N ILE A 7 -8.27 -9.31 8.71
CA ILE A 7 -7.35 -10.43 8.51
C ILE A 7 -6.68 -10.84 9.83
N CYS A 8 -6.28 -9.87 10.68
CA CYS A 8 -5.46 -10.15 11.85
C CYS A 8 -6.00 -9.43 13.10
N PRO A 9 -6.46 -10.16 14.14
CA PRO A 9 -6.93 -9.54 15.38
C PRO A 9 -5.90 -8.60 16.04
N LEU A 10 -4.62 -8.97 15.97
CA LEU A 10 -3.52 -8.13 16.46
C LEU A 10 -3.50 -6.73 15.80
N VAL A 11 -3.82 -6.67 14.51
CA VAL A 11 -3.84 -5.43 13.71
C VAL A 11 -5.15 -4.69 13.90
N LYS A 12 -6.25 -5.41 14.15
CA LYS A 12 -7.52 -4.81 14.58
C LYS A 12 -7.37 -4.03 15.88
N ASP A 13 -6.65 -4.63 16.85
CA ASP A 13 -6.43 -4.02 18.16
C ASP A 13 -5.40 -2.88 18.10
N ASP A 14 -4.37 -3.02 17.26
CA ASP A 14 -3.31 -2.03 17.08
C ASP A 14 -2.83 -2.00 15.63
N LEU A 15 -3.34 -1.03 14.86
CA LEU A 15 -3.06 -0.89 13.43
C LEU A 15 -1.57 -0.66 13.12
N ARG A 16 -0.79 -0.15 14.09
CA ARG A 16 0.66 0.05 13.94
C ARG A 16 1.42 -1.26 13.75
N LYS A 17 0.81 -2.39 14.11
CA LYS A 17 1.36 -3.73 13.91
C LYS A 17 1.16 -4.28 12.50
N VAL A 18 0.57 -3.50 11.58
CA VAL A 18 0.30 -3.96 10.21
C VAL A 18 1.55 -4.50 9.50
N TYR A 19 2.70 -3.85 9.64
CA TYR A 19 3.95 -4.29 8.99
C TYR A 19 4.77 -5.30 9.81
N THR A 20 4.46 -5.48 11.10
CA THR A 20 5.17 -6.43 11.99
C THR A 20 4.41 -7.74 12.21
N SER A 21 3.11 -7.75 11.89
CA SER A 21 2.27 -8.94 11.97
C SER A 21 2.67 -9.98 10.92
N LYS A 22 3.17 -11.13 11.38
CA LYS A 22 3.51 -12.28 10.51
C LYS A 22 2.36 -12.68 9.58
N LYS A 23 1.11 -12.57 10.04
CA LYS A 23 -0.06 -12.92 9.23
C LYS A 23 -0.24 -11.95 8.06
N ILE A 24 -0.04 -10.65 8.30
CA ILE A 24 -0.12 -9.63 7.24
C ILE A 24 1.06 -9.77 6.29
N THR A 25 2.29 -9.93 6.79
CA THR A 25 3.48 -10.16 5.95
C THR A 25 3.30 -11.39 5.06
N GLY A 26 2.76 -12.49 5.59
CA GLY A 26 2.44 -13.68 4.81
C GLY A 26 1.44 -13.38 3.68
N LYS A 27 0.37 -12.61 3.96
CA LYS A 27 -0.58 -12.19 2.92
C LYS A 27 0.03 -11.25 1.88
N MET A 28 0.95 -10.37 2.29
CA MET A 28 1.69 -9.54 1.34
C MET A 28 2.55 -10.41 0.41
N GLN A 29 3.20 -11.46 0.93
CA GLN A 29 3.97 -12.39 0.11
C GLN A 29 3.07 -13.15 -0.86
N GLU A 30 1.94 -13.68 -0.40
CA GLU A 30 0.96 -14.32 -1.30
C GLU A 30 0.50 -13.37 -2.42
N CYS A 31 0.26 -12.09 -2.11
CA CYS A 31 -0.07 -11.08 -3.13
C CYS A 31 1.09 -10.82 -4.09
N SER A 32 2.33 -10.77 -3.61
CA SER A 32 3.54 -10.58 -4.41
C SER A 32 3.70 -11.73 -5.41
N ASP A 33 3.59 -12.96 -4.92
CA ASP A 33 3.70 -14.17 -5.73
C ASP A 33 2.58 -14.26 -6.78
N LEU A 34 1.35 -13.90 -6.41
CA LEU A 34 0.20 -13.94 -7.31
C LEU A 34 0.27 -12.88 -8.42
N LEU A 35 0.70 -11.67 -8.09
CA LEU A 35 0.72 -10.54 -9.04
C LEU A 35 2.04 -10.41 -9.80
N GLY A 36 3.09 -11.13 -9.37
CA GLY A 36 4.43 -11.03 -9.96
C GLY A 36 5.09 -9.66 -9.73
N ILE A 37 4.71 -8.94 -8.68
CA ILE A 37 5.25 -7.62 -8.34
C ILE A 37 6.06 -7.69 -7.04
N PRO A 38 7.06 -6.81 -6.84
CA PRO A 38 7.82 -6.77 -5.60
C PRO A 38 6.94 -6.47 -4.38
N LEU A 39 7.31 -7.02 -3.23
CA LEU A 39 6.68 -6.70 -1.94
C LEU A 39 6.66 -5.20 -1.62
N SER A 40 7.66 -4.45 -2.09
CA SER A 40 7.74 -3.00 -1.92
C SER A 40 6.57 -2.25 -2.56
N ASN A 41 5.90 -2.87 -3.53
CA ASN A 41 4.77 -2.28 -4.26
C ASN A 41 3.42 -2.74 -3.69
N ILE A 42 3.44 -3.43 -2.54
CA ILE A 42 2.23 -3.93 -1.88
C ILE A 42 2.01 -3.15 -0.59
N PHE A 43 0.94 -2.37 -0.58
CA PHE A 43 0.58 -1.55 0.56
C PHE A 43 -0.63 -2.17 1.30
N PRO A 44 -0.43 -2.61 2.55
CA PRO A 44 -1.53 -3.04 3.42
C PRO A 44 -2.27 -1.81 3.96
N VAL A 45 -3.58 -1.75 3.75
CA VAL A 45 -4.42 -0.64 4.23
C VAL A 45 -5.66 -1.16 4.97
N LYS A 46 -6.09 -0.40 5.99
CA LYS A 46 -7.45 -0.50 6.51
C LYS A 46 -8.32 0.48 5.73
N ASN A 47 -9.50 0.03 5.30
CA ASN A 47 -10.42 0.88 4.57
C ASN A 47 -11.34 1.61 5.55
N TYR A 48 -11.70 2.84 5.21
CA TYR A 48 -12.85 3.51 5.82
C TYR A 48 -14.12 2.74 5.44
N GLN A 49 -14.87 2.26 6.44
CA GLN A 49 -16.16 1.61 6.22
C GLN A 49 -17.21 2.13 7.19
N GLU A 50 -16.92 2.11 8.50
CA GLU A 50 -17.84 2.57 9.56
C GLU A 50 -17.32 3.82 10.26
N GLU A 51 -16.06 4.16 10.03
CA GLU A 51 -15.39 5.31 10.60
C GLU A 51 -15.89 6.62 9.96
N VAL A 52 -16.24 7.58 10.81
CA VAL A 52 -16.72 8.91 10.40
C VAL A 52 -15.62 9.95 10.57
N ASP A 53 -14.81 9.81 11.63
CA ASP A 53 -13.70 10.70 11.94
C ASP A 53 -12.37 10.18 11.38
N THR A 54 -11.44 11.11 11.14
CA THR A 54 -10.07 10.79 10.71
C THR A 54 -9.28 10.08 11.81
N ASN A 55 -8.37 9.20 11.41
CA ASN A 55 -7.50 8.47 12.32
C ASN A 55 -6.09 8.41 11.73
N ASP A 56 -5.13 9.04 12.40
CA ASP A 56 -3.75 9.16 11.91
C ASP A 56 -3.10 7.83 11.51
N ASP A 57 -3.34 6.76 12.29
CA ASP A 57 -2.77 5.44 12.02
C ASP A 57 -3.41 4.78 10.77
N MET A 58 -4.67 5.09 10.46
CA MET A 58 -5.33 4.65 9.22
C MET A 58 -4.94 5.54 8.03
N ASP A 59 -4.99 6.86 8.25
CA ASP A 59 -4.74 7.88 7.24
C ASP A 59 -3.33 7.76 6.68
N VAL A 60 -2.33 7.53 7.55
CA VAL A 60 -0.95 7.35 7.08
C VAL A 60 -0.80 6.16 6.14
N LEU A 61 -1.58 5.08 6.31
CA LEU A 61 -1.50 3.91 5.43
C LEU A 61 -2.10 4.20 4.05
N ILE A 62 -3.28 4.82 3.99
CA ILE A 62 -3.92 5.14 2.71
C ILE A 62 -3.19 6.27 1.97
N LEU A 63 -2.71 7.28 2.70
CA LEU A 63 -1.92 8.37 2.11
C LEU A 63 -0.60 7.86 1.53
N ARG A 64 0.09 6.93 2.20
CA ARG A 64 1.29 6.28 1.64
C ARG A 64 0.98 5.49 0.37
N ALA A 65 -0.14 4.78 0.33
CA ALA A 65 -0.54 4.05 -0.88
C ALA A 65 -0.84 5.01 -2.04
N LEU A 66 -1.53 6.13 -1.77
CA LEU A 66 -1.81 7.16 -2.78
C LEU A 66 -0.54 7.86 -3.27
N ASP A 67 0.36 8.23 -2.37
CA ASP A 67 1.66 8.84 -2.70
C ASP A 67 2.45 7.94 -3.67
N GLN A 68 2.48 6.63 -3.40
CA GLN A 68 3.15 5.65 -4.25
C GLN A 68 2.49 5.50 -5.63
N ILE A 69 1.15 5.53 -5.70
CA ILE A 69 0.45 5.53 -6.99
C ILE A 69 0.81 6.76 -7.82
N VAL A 70 0.84 7.95 -7.20
CA VAL A 70 1.20 9.20 -7.87
C VAL A 70 2.64 9.15 -8.37
N ASN A 71 3.59 8.72 -7.53
CA ASN A 71 4.99 8.61 -7.89
C ASN A 71 5.21 7.63 -9.03
N LEU A 72 4.63 6.42 -8.97
CA LEU A 72 4.72 5.44 -10.05
C LEU A 72 4.11 5.95 -11.37
N THR A 73 3.02 6.71 -11.28
CA THR A 73 2.39 7.32 -12.47
C THR A 73 3.29 8.40 -13.06
N ASN A 74 3.90 9.23 -12.22
CA ASN A 74 4.82 10.27 -12.65
C ASN A 74 6.05 9.67 -13.34
N ASP A 75 6.68 8.67 -12.73
CA ASP A 75 7.83 7.96 -13.30
C ASP A 75 7.48 7.35 -14.67
N ALA A 76 6.32 6.71 -14.77
CA ALA A 76 5.85 6.13 -16.03
C ALA A 76 5.60 7.18 -17.12
N LEU A 77 5.20 8.41 -16.78
CA LEU A 77 5.00 9.49 -17.74
C LEU A 77 6.34 10.12 -18.18
N GLU A 78 7.32 10.20 -17.30
CA GLU A 78 8.68 10.67 -17.63
C GLU A 78 9.38 9.69 -18.58
N ASP A 79 9.27 8.39 -18.34
CA ASP A 79 9.83 7.35 -19.22
C ASP A 79 9.22 7.35 -20.64
N GLN A 80 8.00 7.88 -20.78
CA GLN A 80 7.30 7.99 -22.07
C GLN A 80 7.70 9.25 -22.87
N LYS A 81 8.45 10.19 -22.28
CA LYS A 81 8.93 11.35 -23.04
C LYS A 81 9.94 10.87 -24.09
N PRO A 82 9.74 11.18 -25.39
CA PRO A 82 10.77 10.91 -26.38
C PRO A 82 12.04 11.62 -25.92
N SER A 83 13.17 10.91 -25.90
CA SER A 83 14.46 11.55 -25.72
C SER A 83 14.54 12.72 -26.71
N GLU A 84 14.59 13.95 -26.21
CA GLU A 84 15.00 15.08 -27.04
C GLU A 84 16.40 14.73 -27.52
N LYS A 85 16.50 14.21 -28.74
CA LYS A 85 17.77 14.09 -29.43
C LYS A 85 18.21 15.52 -29.67
N SER A 86 19.04 16.02 -28.77
CA SER A 86 19.86 17.20 -29.00
C SER A 86 20.63 16.96 -30.30
N GLU A 87 20.19 17.63 -31.37
CA GLU A 87 20.95 17.82 -32.61
C GLU A 87 22.21 18.67 -32.37
#